data_AF-A0AA86MZJ4-F1
#
_entry.id   AF-A0AA86MZJ4-F1
#
_cell.length_a   1.000
_cell.length_b   1.000
_cell.length_c   1.000
_cell.angle_alpha   90.00
_cell.angle_beta   90.00
_cell.angle_gamma   90.00
#
_symmetry.space_group_name_H-M   'P 1'
#
loop_
_entity.id
_entity.type
_entity.pdbx_description
1 polymer ?
#
loop_
_entity_poly.entity_id
_entity_poly.type
_entity_poly.pdbx_seq_one_letter_code
_entity_poly.pdbx_strand_id
1 'polypeptide(L)' 'MTRKGLTVQAGYRLIVVDKDGALVSEFQLTEQDLADPAAFVASLKQSIEAIEEEEP' A
#
# COMPACT_ATOMS: atom_id res chain seq x y z
N MET A 1 31.16 10.53 5.23
CA MET A 1 29.76 10.36 5.68
C MET A 1 28.87 10.26 4.46
N THR A 2 28.54 9.05 4.02
CA THR A 2 27.73 8.81 2.82
C THR A 2 26.25 8.79 3.23
N ARG A 3 25.50 9.86 2.92
CA ARG A 3 24.04 9.82 2.98
C ARG A 3 23.59 8.89 1.85
N LYS A 4 23.13 7.70 2.21
CA LYS A 4 22.56 6.71 1.28
C LYS A 4 21.32 7.36 0.66
N GLY A 5 21.44 7.82 -0.58
CA GLY A 5 20.33 8.41 -1.31
C GLY A 5 19.24 7.36 -1.48
N LEU A 6 18.05 7.62 -0.91
CA LEU A 6 16.85 6.90 -1.29
C LEU A 6 16.57 7.26 -2.75
N THR A 7 16.89 6.36 -3.68
CA THR A 7 16.33 6.38 -5.03
C THR A 7 14.82 6.17 -4.89
N VAL A 8 14.06 7.26 -4.95
CA VAL A 8 12.59 7.19 -5.00
C VAL A 8 12.24 6.63 -6.38
N GLN A 9 11.92 5.34 -6.43
CA GLN A 9 11.44 4.70 -7.64
C GLN A 9 10.11 5.37 -8.03
N ALA A 10 10.04 5.91 -9.26
CA ALA A 10 8.80 6.49 -9.77
C ALA A 10 7.72 5.41 -9.78
N GLY A 11 6.58 5.71 -9.17
CA GLY A 11 5.50 4.76 -8.96
C GLY A 11 4.36 5.39 -8.17
N TYR A 12 3.25 4.68 -8.09
CA TYR A 12 2.09 5.12 -7.35
C TYR A 12 2.15 4.60 -5.91
N ARG A 13 1.53 5.31 -4.98
CA ARG A 13 1.45 4.90 -3.58
C ARG A 13 0.01 4.90 -3.13
N LEU A 14 -0.40 3.83 -2.48
CA LEU A 14 -1.67 3.75 -1.79
C LEU A 14 -1.44 4.05 -0.32
N ILE A 15 -2.15 5.06 0.18
CA ILE A 15 -2.11 5.46 1.59
C ILE A 15 -3.49 5.21 2.17
N VAL A 16 -3.56 4.44 3.24
CA VAL A 16 -4.77 4.23 4.04
C VAL A 16 -4.67 5.10 5.27
N VAL A 17 -5.69 5.95 5.48
CA VAL A 17 -5.80 6.81 6.66
C VAL A 17 -7.07 6.47 7.43
N ASP A 18 -7.04 6.70 8.75
CA ASP A 18 -8.24 6.61 9.58
C ASP A 18 -9.15 7.83 9.39
N LYS A 19 -10.29 7.81 10.10
CA LYS A 19 -11.28 8.90 10.08
C LYS A 19 -10.75 10.25 10.57
N ASP A 20 -9.68 10.23 11.36
CA ASP A 20 -9.03 11.41 11.94
C ASP A 20 -7.84 11.88 11.07
N GLY A 21 -7.60 11.20 9.93
CA GLY A 21 -6.56 11.50 8.97
C GLY A 21 -5.18 10.94 9.34
N ALA A 22 -5.09 10.08 10.36
CA ALA A 22 -3.84 9.43 10.75
C ALA A 22 -3.49 8.29 9.77
N LEU A 23 -2.21 8.19 9.40
CA LEU A 23 -1.73 7.14 8.50
C LEU A 23 -1.77 5.77 9.18
N VAL A 24 -2.53 4.85 8.60
CA VAL A 24 -2.69 3.47 9.07
C VAL A 24 -1.78 2.53 8.29
N SER A 25 -1.71 2.69 6.96
CA SER A 25 -0.87 1.85 6.10
C SER A 25 -0.41 2.56 4.83
N GLU A 26 0.77 2.19 4.32
CA GLU A 26 1.34 2.68 3.06
C GLU A 26 1.82 1.50 2.21
N PHE A 27 1.36 1.44 0.95
CA PHE A 27 1.78 0.45 -0.03
C PHE A 27 2.39 1.13 -1.25
N GLN A 28 3.54 0.63 -1.69
CA GLN A 28 4.13 1.04 -2.97
C GLN A 28 3.53 0.18 -4.09
N LEU A 29 2.94 0.84 -5.09
CA LEU A 29 2.39 0.16 -6.26
C LEU A 29 3.45 -0.02 -7.33
N THR A 30 3.50 -1.22 -7.90
CA THR A 30 4.32 -1.52 -9.07
C THR A 30 3.52 -1.29 -10.36
N GLU A 31 4.21 -1.18 -11.49
CA GLU A 31 3.54 -1.11 -12.81
C GLU A 31 2.70 -2.36 -13.11
N GLN A 32 3.10 -3.51 -12.56
CA GLN A 32 2.37 -4.77 -12.72
C GLN A 32 1.02 -4.75 -11.97
N ASP A 33 0.98 -4.11 -10.79
CA ASP A 33 -0.27 -3.92 -10.04
C ASP A 33 -1.24 -2.99 -10.78
N LEU A 34 -0.71 -2.03 -11.54
CA LEU A 34 -1.52 -1.05 -12.28
C LEU A 34 -1.97 -1.56 -13.66
N ALA A 35 -1.29 -2.57 -14.20
CA ALA A 35 -1.64 -3.19 -15.47
C ALA A 35 -2.94 -3.99 -15.39
N ASP A 36 -3.33 -4.44 -14.19
CA ASP A 36 -4.62 -5.09 -13.92
C ASP A 36 -5.29 -4.49 -12.67
N PRO A 37 -6.09 -3.42 -12.85
CA PRO A 37 -6.78 -2.75 -11.74
C PRO A 37 -7.71 -3.65 -10.96
N ALA A 38 -8.32 -4.66 -11.58
CA ALA A 38 -9.26 -5.55 -10.92
C ALA A 38 -8.53 -6.53 -9.98
N ALA A 39 -7.41 -7.10 -10.43
CA ALA A 39 -6.55 -7.95 -9.61
C ALA A 39 -5.95 -7.16 -8.43
N PHE A 40 -5.52 -5.91 -8.66
CA PHE A 40 -5.02 -5.04 -7.60
C PHE A 40 -6.07 -4.74 -6.53
N VAL A 41 -7.29 -4.35 -6.93
CA VAL A 41 -8.38 -4.11 -5.97
C VAL A 41 -8.73 -5.38 -5.20
N ALA A 42 -8.70 -6.56 -5.83
CA ALA A 42 -8.92 -7.83 -5.14
C ALA A 42 -7.82 -8.13 -4.10
N SER A 43 -6.55 -7.92 -4.44
CA SER A 43 -5.42 -8.09 -3.53
C SER A 43 -5.47 -7.11 -2.35
N LEU A 44 -5.88 -5.86 -2.60
CA LEU A 44 -6.08 -4.86 -1.55
C LEU A 44 -7.18 -5.28 -0.58
N LYS A 45 -8.33 -5.75 -1.09
CA LYS A 45 -9.43 -6.22 -0.25
C LYS A 45 -9.01 -7.39 0.64
N GLN A 46 -8.32 -8.39 0.07
CA GLN A 46 -7.76 -9.49 0.86
C GLN A 46 -6.78 -9.01 1.93
N SER A 47 -5.94 -8.03 1.61
CA SER A 47 -4.98 -7.49 2.59
C SER A 47 -5.67 -6.75 3.73
N ILE A 48 -6.83 -6.12 3.47
CA ILE A 48 -7.64 -5.47 4.49
C ILE A 48 -8.38 -6.51 5.34
N GLU A 49 -9.03 -7.49 4.70
CA GLU A 49 -9.76 -8.57 5.38
C GLU A 49 -8.83 -9.41 6.29
N ALA A 50 -7.59 -9.65 5.86
CA ALA A 50 -6.59 -10.35 6.66
C ALA A 50 -6.18 -9.60 7.94
N ILE A 51 -6.35 -8.27 7.99
CA ILE A 51 -6.09 -7.46 9.18
C ILE A 51 -7.30 -7.49 10.13
N GLU A 52 -8.52 -7.63 9.59
CA GLU A 52 -9.75 -7.70 10.38
C GLU A 52 -9.96 -9.07 11.05
N GLU A 53 -9.38 -10.16 10.52
CA GLU A 53 -9.46 -11.50 11.12
C GLU A 53 -8.47 -11.75 12.29
N GLU A 54 -7.59 -10.80 12.62
CA GLU A 54 -6.67 -10.88 13.78
C GLU A 54 -7.27 -10.30 15.10
N GLU A 55 -8.56 -10.49 15.36
CA GLU A 55 -9.14 -10.35 16.70
C GLU A 55 -9.29 -11.73 17.38
N PRO A 56 -8.70 -11.99 18.57
CA PRO A 56 -9.03 -13.14 19.41
C PRO A 56 -10.40 -13.03 20.10
#